data_AF-A0A916VW77-F1
#
_entry.id   AF-A0A916VW77-F1
#
_cell.length_a   1.000
_cell.length_b   1.000
_cell.length_c   1.000
_cell.angle_alpha   90.00
_cell.angle_beta   90.00
_cell.angle_gamma   90.00
#
_symmetry.space_group_name_H-M   'P 1'
#
loop_
_entity.id
_entity.type
_entity.pdbx_description
1 polymer ?
#
loop_
_entity_poly.entity_id
_entity_poly.type
_entity_poly.pdbx_seq_one_letter_code
_entity_poly.pdbx_strand_id
1 'polypeptide(L)'
;MIDVYARYIVGWRVSRTAHASFVLDALEQAIHDRRPIHSGGLVHHSDRGSQYVSIRYTERLAEVGIEPSVGSVGDSYDNALAETINGLYKAEMIHPRAPWRTIEAVEFATLEWVDWFNHRRLLEPIGNIPPAEAEANFYAALEQSAMAA
;
A
#
# COMPACT_ATOMS: atom_id res chain seq x y z
N MET A 1 0.98 2.58 -0.17
CA MET A 1 1.52 1.22 -0.19
C MET A 1 0.36 0.25 -0.16
N ILE A 2 0.44 -0.79 -0.99
CA ILE A 2 -0.66 -1.73 -1.21
C ILE A 2 -0.08 -3.13 -1.09
N ASP A 3 -0.75 -4.00 -0.35
CA ASP A 3 -0.56 -5.44 -0.43
C ASP A 3 -1.18 -5.95 -1.75
N VAL A 4 -0.37 -6.57 -2.60
CA VAL A 4 -0.79 -6.96 -3.96
C VAL A 4 -1.80 -8.11 -3.92
N TYR A 5 -1.70 -9.00 -2.95
CA TYR A 5 -2.55 -10.18 -2.84
C TYR A 5 -3.99 -9.80 -2.48
N ALA A 6 -4.19 -9.15 -1.33
CA ALA A 6 -5.50 -8.77 -0.81
C ALA A 6 -5.99 -7.42 -1.32
N ARG A 7 -5.13 -6.66 -2.03
CA ARG A 7 -5.37 -5.26 -2.46
C ARG A 7 -5.51 -4.31 -1.27
N TYR A 8 -5.02 -4.68 -0.10
CA TYR A 8 -5.15 -3.92 1.14
C TYR A 8 -4.19 -2.72 1.14
N ILE A 9 -4.67 -1.53 1.49
CA ILE A 9 -3.81 -0.35 1.66
C ILE A 9 -3.15 -0.43 3.04
N VAL A 10 -1.85 -0.69 3.05
CA VAL A 10 -1.05 -0.94 4.28
C VAL A 10 -0.36 0.30 4.83
N GLY A 11 -0.25 1.35 4.03
CA GLY A 11 0.42 2.57 4.45
C GLY A 11 0.18 3.70 3.47
N TRP A 12 -0.04 4.90 3.99
CA TRP A 12 -0.36 6.07 3.18
C TRP A 12 0.10 7.35 3.89
N ARG A 13 0.33 8.40 3.11
CA ARG A 13 0.70 9.71 3.66
C ARG A 13 0.22 10.80 2.70
N VAL A 14 -0.35 11.87 3.26
CA VAL A 14 -0.61 13.11 2.52
C VAL A 14 0.52 14.08 2.81
N SER A 15 1.00 14.76 1.77
CA SER A 15 2.08 15.73 1.87
C SER A 15 1.85 16.88 0.90
N ARG A 16 2.30 18.08 1.27
CA ARG A 16 2.33 19.26 0.38
C ARG A 16 3.49 19.22 -0.62
N THR A 17 4.45 18.33 -0.41
CA THR A 17 5.72 18.26 -1.16
C THR A 17 6.11 16.83 -1.47
N ALA A 18 6.68 16.58 -2.65
CA ALA A 18 7.09 15.25 -3.10
C ALA A 18 8.48 14.80 -2.57
N HIS A 19 8.80 15.07 -1.29
CA HIS A 19 10.08 14.67 -0.68
C HIS A 19 10.09 13.19 -0.28
N ALA A 20 11.26 12.54 -0.31
CA ALA A 20 11.41 11.13 0.06
C ALA A 20 10.90 10.78 1.47
N SER A 21 10.88 11.75 2.39
CA SER A 21 10.39 11.57 3.77
C SER A 21 8.93 11.13 3.85
N PHE A 22 8.04 11.57 2.95
CA PHE A 22 6.63 11.16 3.04
C PHE A 22 6.44 9.69 2.65
N VAL A 23 7.28 9.18 1.73
CA VAL A 23 7.24 7.78 1.31
C VAL A 23 7.74 6.88 2.44
N LEU A 24 8.79 7.32 3.16
CA LEU A 24 9.25 6.66 4.38
C LEU A 24 8.15 6.60 5.45
N ASP A 25 7.38 7.67 5.67
CA ASP A 25 6.27 7.63 6.63
C ASP A 25 5.23 6.55 6.27
N ALA A 26 4.89 6.41 4.99
CA ALA A 26 3.99 5.37 4.51
C ALA A 26 4.61 3.96 4.64
N LEU A 27 5.93 3.84 4.48
CA LEU A 27 6.67 2.60 4.69
C LEU A 27 6.64 2.18 6.16
N GLU A 28 6.89 3.11 7.08
CA GLU A 28 6.86 2.82 8.52
C GLU A 28 5.47 2.40 8.99
N GLN A 29 4.41 3.02 8.46
CA GLN A 29 3.04 2.55 8.74
C GLN A 29 2.86 1.09 8.31
N ALA A 30 3.28 0.74 7.10
CA ALA A 30 3.17 -0.61 6.58
C ALA A 30 4.00 -1.62 7.38
N ILE A 31 5.25 -1.28 7.75
CA ILE A 31 6.10 -2.14 8.58
C ILE A 31 5.49 -2.32 9.97
N HIS A 32 4.95 -1.26 10.57
CA HIS A 32 4.37 -1.31 11.90
C HIS A 32 3.12 -2.21 11.95
N ASP A 33 2.26 -2.09 10.94
CA ASP A 33 1.04 -2.87 10.82
C ASP A 33 1.34 -4.34 10.50
N ARG A 34 2.21 -4.58 9.50
CA ARG A 34 2.49 -5.93 8.99
C ARG A 34 3.48 -6.73 9.79
N ARG A 35 4.37 -6.06 10.55
CA ARG A 35 5.45 -6.68 11.35
C ARG A 35 6.14 -7.81 10.57
N PRO A 36 6.70 -7.51 9.39
CA PRO A 36 7.27 -8.54 8.54
C PRO A 36 8.32 -9.33 9.32
N ILE A 37 8.14 -10.65 9.38
CA ILE A 37 9.12 -11.54 10.00
C ILE A 37 10.35 -11.53 9.10
N HIS A 38 11.55 -11.48 9.69
CA HIS A 38 12.83 -11.57 8.98
C HIS A 38 13.10 -12.96 8.36
N SER A 39 12.05 -13.64 7.90
CA SER A 39 12.11 -14.97 7.25
C SER A 39 12.41 -14.90 5.76
N GLY A 40 12.63 -13.69 5.20
CA GLY A 40 12.89 -13.47 3.78
C GLY A 40 11.64 -13.60 2.91
N GLY A 41 11.75 -13.21 1.65
CA GLY A 41 10.70 -13.39 0.63
C GLY A 41 9.66 -12.26 0.50
N LEU A 42 9.69 -11.24 1.37
CA LEU A 42 8.87 -10.04 1.17
C LEU A 42 9.56 -9.09 0.18
N VAL A 43 8.89 -8.84 -0.94
CA VAL A 43 9.36 -7.94 -1.99
C VAL A 43 8.59 -6.62 -1.92
N HIS A 44 9.32 -5.50 -1.88
CA HIS A 44 8.75 -4.17 -2.05
C HIS A 44 8.98 -3.71 -3.48
N HIS A 45 7.89 -3.61 -4.25
CA HIS A 45 7.95 -3.07 -5.61
C HIS A 45 7.72 -1.55 -5.61
N SER A 46 8.60 -0.81 -6.29
CA SER A 46 8.45 0.63 -6.52
C SER A 46 8.80 1.00 -7.96
N ASP A 47 8.29 2.15 -8.41
CA ASP A 47 8.82 2.79 -9.62
C ASP A 47 10.25 3.33 -9.38
N ARG A 48 10.85 3.92 -10.43
CA ARG A 48 12.18 4.55 -10.36
C ARG A 48 12.16 6.00 -9.91
N GLY A 49 11.09 6.46 -9.25
CA GLY A 49 10.98 7.80 -8.70
C GLY A 49 12.15 8.10 -7.76
N SER A 50 12.68 9.32 -7.80
CA SER A 50 13.86 9.73 -7.03
C SER A 50 13.69 9.55 -5.51
N GLN A 51 12.45 9.50 -5.03
CA GLN A 51 12.08 9.22 -3.65
C GLN A 51 12.38 7.76 -3.25
N TYR A 52 12.02 6.81 -4.10
CA TYR A 52 12.13 5.37 -3.85
C TYR A 52 13.56 4.83 -4.05
N VAL A 53 14.36 5.53 -4.85
CA VAL A 53 15.80 5.22 -5.04
C VAL A 53 16.71 5.99 -4.08
N SER A 54 16.14 6.73 -3.12
CA SER A 54 16.94 7.46 -2.13
C SER A 54 17.65 6.49 -1.19
N ILE A 55 18.90 6.80 -0.84
CA ILE A 55 19.76 5.96 0.03
C ILE A 55 19.01 5.55 1.30
N ARG A 56 18.39 6.52 1.98
CA ARG A 56 17.64 6.30 3.22
C ARG A 56 16.47 5.33 3.05
N TYR A 57 15.82 5.32 1.89
CA TYR A 57 14.71 4.41 1.61
C TYR A 57 15.20 2.98 1.40
N THR A 58 16.23 2.81 0.58
CA THR A 58 16.83 1.50 0.31
C THR A 58 17.51 0.90 1.55
N GLU A 59 18.18 1.72 2.36
CA GLU A 59 18.77 1.29 3.64
C GLU A 59 17.67 0.80 4.58
N ARG A 60 16.56 1.54 4.68
CA ARG A 60 15.47 1.15 5.57
C ARG A 60 14.83 -0.18 5.18
N LEU A 61 14.64 -0.44 3.88
CA LEU A 61 14.15 -1.75 3.40
C LEU A 61 15.11 -2.89 3.80
N ALA A 62 16.41 -2.67 3.64
CA ALA A 62 17.42 -3.66 4.01
C ALA A 62 17.45 -3.93 5.52
N GLU A 63 17.30 -2.91 6.37
CA GLU A 63 17.24 -3.05 7.82
C GLU A 63 16.11 -3.97 8.30
N VAL A 64 14.97 -3.97 7.61
CA VAL A 64 13.82 -4.82 7.95
C VAL A 64 13.79 -6.13 7.17
N GLY A 65 14.78 -6.39 6.31
CA GLY A 65 14.87 -7.60 5.51
C GLY A 65 13.85 -7.66 4.36
N ILE A 66 13.45 -6.51 3.81
CA ILE A 66 12.58 -6.41 2.65
C ILE A 66 13.43 -6.26 1.38
N GLU A 67 13.17 -7.09 0.39
CA GLU A 67 13.88 -7.06 -0.88
C GLU A 67 13.30 -5.97 -1.80
N PRO A 68 14.08 -4.94 -2.19
CA PRO A 68 13.60 -3.96 -3.15
C PRO A 68 13.55 -4.58 -4.54
N SER A 69 12.41 -4.43 -5.21
CA SER A 69 12.26 -4.69 -6.64
C SER A 69 11.88 -3.39 -7.33
N VAL A 70 12.60 -3.05 -8.39
CA VAL A 70 12.26 -1.95 -9.28
C VAL A 70 11.94 -2.54 -10.65
N GLY A 71 10.83 -2.12 -11.26
CA GLY A 71 10.43 -2.60 -12.57
C GLY A 71 11.56 -2.53 -13.60
N SER A 72 11.63 -3.53 -14.48
CA SER A 72 12.38 -3.41 -15.73
C SER A 72 11.69 -2.37 -16.63
N VAL A 73 12.38 -1.79 -17.61
CA VAL A 73 11.75 -0.83 -18.53
C VAL A 73 10.62 -1.54 -19.27
N GLY A 74 9.37 -1.20 -18.96
CA GLY A 74 8.19 -1.75 -19.63
C GLY A 74 7.43 -2.86 -18.88
N ASP A 75 7.85 -3.25 -17.66
CA ASP A 75 7.09 -4.19 -16.83
C ASP A 75 6.21 -3.42 -15.83
N SER A 76 4.93 -3.28 -16.16
CA SER A 76 4.03 -2.27 -15.59
C SER A 76 2.97 -2.83 -14.65
N TYR A 77 2.91 -4.14 -14.38
CA TYR A 77 1.76 -4.75 -13.69
C TYR A 77 1.57 -4.22 -12.25
N ASP A 78 2.63 -4.19 -11.45
CA ASP A 78 2.55 -3.69 -10.07
C ASP A 78 2.34 -2.16 -10.04
N ASN A 79 2.97 -1.44 -10.95
CA ASN A 79 2.74 -0.02 -11.13
C ASN A 79 1.28 0.27 -11.53
N ALA A 80 0.69 -0.55 -12.40
CA ALA A 80 -0.69 -0.39 -12.86
C ALA A 80 -1.70 -0.59 -11.72
N LEU A 81 -1.45 -1.51 -10.78
CA LEU A 81 -2.26 -1.62 -9.57
C LEU A 81 -2.21 -0.33 -8.74
N ALA A 82 -0.99 0.13 -8.43
CA ALA A 82 -0.81 1.35 -7.64
C ALA A 82 -1.44 2.58 -8.32
N GLU A 83 -1.27 2.71 -9.64
CA GLU A 83 -1.88 3.76 -10.45
C GLU A 83 -3.41 3.68 -10.47
N THR A 84 -3.97 2.47 -10.56
CA THR A 84 -5.43 2.27 -10.52
C THR A 84 -6.01 2.73 -9.19
N ILE A 85 -5.44 2.32 -8.06
CA ILE A 85 -5.91 2.72 -6.73
C ILE A 85 -5.75 4.23 -6.53
N ASN A 86 -4.62 4.81 -6.96
CA ASN A 86 -4.42 6.26 -6.94
C ASN A 86 -5.44 7.02 -7.80
N GLY A 87 -5.80 6.47 -8.96
CA GLY A 87 -6.84 7.01 -9.84
C GLY A 87 -8.21 7.01 -9.17
N LEU A 88 -8.59 5.89 -8.55
CA LEU A 88 -9.84 5.75 -7.79
C LEU A 88 -9.90 6.74 -6.63
N TYR A 89 -8.84 6.83 -5.82
CA TYR A 89 -8.74 7.80 -4.73
C TYR A 89 -8.96 9.24 -5.23
N LYS A 90 -8.31 9.62 -6.32
CA LYS A 90 -8.48 10.95 -6.89
C LYS A 90 -9.90 11.21 -7.39
N ALA A 91 -10.49 10.24 -8.08
CA ALA A 91 -11.81 10.37 -8.69
C ALA A 91 -12.96 10.35 -7.68
N GLU A 92 -12.87 9.51 -6.64
CA GLU A 92 -13.95 9.30 -5.66
C GLU A 92 -13.87 10.26 -4.48
N MET A 93 -12.65 10.64 -4.09
CA MET A 93 -12.43 11.43 -2.88
C MET A 93 -11.95 12.85 -3.22
N ILE A 94 -10.84 12.99 -3.97
CA ILE A 94 -10.16 14.29 -4.06
C ILE A 94 -10.92 15.27 -4.95
N HIS A 95 -11.26 14.87 -6.18
CA HIS A 95 -11.91 15.76 -7.14
C HIS A 95 -13.33 16.18 -6.72
N PRO A 96 -14.21 15.28 -6.24
CA PRO A 96 -15.60 15.65 -5.92
C PRO A 96 -15.73 16.59 -4.72
N ARG A 97 -14.74 16.59 -3.81
CA ARG A 97 -14.72 17.40 -2.59
C ARG A 97 -13.84 18.66 -2.72
N ALA A 98 -13.27 18.90 -3.90
CA ALA A 98 -12.48 20.11 -4.15
C ALA A 98 -13.38 21.38 -4.18
N PRO A 99 -12.84 22.55 -3.80
CA PRO A 99 -11.47 22.80 -3.37
C PRO A 99 -11.22 22.47 -1.89
N TRP A 100 -10.03 21.93 -1.61
CA TRP A 100 -9.56 21.65 -0.25
C TRP A 100 -8.91 22.89 0.37
N ARG A 101 -9.34 23.26 1.58
CA ARG A 101 -8.84 24.46 2.27
C ARG A 101 -7.58 24.21 3.10
N THR A 102 -7.41 23.00 3.61
CA THR A 102 -6.30 22.63 4.51
C THR A 102 -5.80 21.23 4.19
N ILE A 103 -4.53 20.93 4.51
CA ILE A 103 -3.99 19.58 4.34
C ILE A 103 -4.61 18.63 5.36
N GLU A 104 -4.93 19.12 6.55
CA GLU A 104 -5.54 18.35 7.63
C GLU A 104 -6.91 17.82 7.24
N ALA A 105 -7.68 18.59 6.46
CA ALA A 105 -8.96 18.12 5.91
C ALA A 105 -8.77 17.02 4.86
N VAL A 106 -7.71 17.11 4.04
CA VAL A 106 -7.35 16.04 3.10
C VAL A 106 -6.94 14.80 3.88
N GLU A 107 -6.03 14.91 4.84
CA GLU A 107 -5.55 13.81 5.68
C GLU A 107 -6.69 13.07 6.37
N PHE A 108 -7.62 13.79 7.01
CA PHE A 108 -8.76 13.18 7.67
C PHE A 108 -9.64 12.42 6.69
N ALA A 109 -9.93 13.01 5.53
CA ALA A 109 -10.78 12.35 4.56
C ALA A 109 -10.04 11.24 3.77
N THR A 110 -8.70 11.28 3.69
CA THR A 110 -7.88 10.15 3.24
C THR A 110 -7.99 8.99 4.21
N LEU A 111 -7.90 9.25 5.52
CA LEU A 111 -8.09 8.23 6.55
C LEU A 111 -9.47 7.55 6.40
N GLU A 112 -10.55 8.34 6.28
CA GLU A 112 -11.90 7.80 6.07
C GLU A 112 -12.00 6.97 4.78
N TRP A 113 -11.41 7.45 3.68
CA TRP A 113 -11.47 6.75 2.40
C TRP A 113 -10.67 5.44 2.43
N VAL A 114 -9.49 5.42 3.07
CA VAL A 114 -8.68 4.21 3.23
C VAL A 114 -9.40 3.18 4.11
N ASP A 115 -10.00 3.59 5.22
CA ASP A 115 -10.82 2.70 6.07
C ASP A 115 -11.98 2.09 5.27
N TRP A 116 -12.72 2.93 4.54
CA TRP A 116 -13.80 2.46 3.67
C TRP A 116 -13.28 1.53 2.57
N PHE A 117 -12.16 1.86 1.93
CA PHE A 117 -11.56 1.04 0.89
C PHE A 117 -11.19 -0.35 1.42
N ASN A 118 -10.50 -0.42 2.55
CA ASN A 118 -10.04 -1.68 3.11
C ASN A 118 -11.18 -2.55 3.67
N HIS A 119 -12.18 -1.93 4.33
CA HIS A 119 -13.18 -2.69 5.10
C HIS A 119 -14.55 -2.81 4.43
N ARG A 120 -14.83 -2.05 3.37
CA ARG A 120 -16.18 -1.99 2.78
C ARG A 120 -16.22 -2.04 1.25
N ARG A 121 -15.14 -1.66 0.56
CA ARG A 121 -15.14 -1.64 -0.91
C ARG A 121 -15.06 -3.06 -1.47
N LEU A 122 -16.03 -3.43 -2.30
CA LEU A 122 -16.00 -4.70 -3.03
C LEU A 122 -15.11 -4.57 -4.26
N LEU A 123 -14.24 -5.56 -4.47
CA LEU A 123 -13.32 -5.60 -5.60
C LEU A 123 -13.45 -6.94 -6.34
N GLU A 124 -13.85 -6.89 -7.60
CA GLU A 124 -13.98 -8.07 -8.47
C GLU A 124 -12.72 -8.95 -8.48
N PRO A 125 -11.48 -8.41 -8.60
CA PRO A 125 -10.27 -9.23 -8.69
C PRO A 125 -9.98 -10.11 -7.47
N ILE A 126 -10.59 -9.82 -6.32
CA ILE A 126 -10.45 -10.61 -5.08
C ILE A 126 -11.75 -11.34 -4.72
N GLY A 127 -12.70 -11.47 -5.67
CA GLY A 127 -13.94 -12.22 -5.47
C GLY A 127 -15.13 -11.40 -5.01
N ASN A 128 -15.13 -10.08 -5.26
CA ASN A 128 -16.19 -9.15 -4.81
C ASN A 128 -16.37 -9.10 -3.29
N ILE A 129 -15.27 -9.16 -2.55
CA ILE A 129 -15.21 -8.97 -1.10
C ILE A 129 -14.32 -7.77 -0.75
N PRO A 130 -14.38 -7.24 0.49
CA PRO A 130 -13.45 -6.23 0.96
C PRO A 130 -12.00 -6.73 1.05
N PRO A 131 -11.00 -5.88 0.83
CA PRO A 131 -9.58 -6.21 1.04
C PRO A 131 -9.29 -6.84 2.41
N ALA A 132 -9.89 -6.33 3.47
CA ALA A 132 -9.73 -6.87 4.83
C ALA A 132 -10.25 -8.31 4.95
N GLU A 133 -11.32 -8.65 4.23
CA GLU A 133 -11.88 -10.00 4.21
C GLU A 133 -11.00 -10.95 3.39
N ALA A 134 -10.52 -10.51 2.22
CA ALA A 134 -9.59 -11.29 1.40
C ALA A 134 -8.31 -11.65 2.17
N GLU A 135 -7.78 -10.70 2.92
CA GLU A 135 -6.63 -10.90 3.81
C GLU A 135 -6.92 -11.89 4.94
N ALA A 136 -8.04 -11.71 5.66
CA ALA A 136 -8.43 -12.62 6.73
C ALA A 136 -8.59 -14.06 6.23
N ASN A 137 -9.19 -14.23 5.04
CA ASN A 137 -9.35 -15.54 4.41
C ASN A 137 -8.00 -16.20 4.07
N PHE A 138 -7.02 -15.42 3.62
CA PHE A 138 -5.68 -15.93 3.34
C PHE A 138 -4.99 -16.46 4.59
N TYR A 139 -4.97 -15.69 5.68
CA TYR A 139 -4.35 -16.13 6.93
C TYR A 139 -5.08 -17.32 7.54
N ALA A 140 -6.42 -17.35 7.49
CA ALA A 140 -7.20 -18.51 7.93
C ALA A 140 -6.85 -19.78 7.14
N ALA A 141 -6.64 -19.67 5.82
CA ALA A 141 -6.24 -20.80 4.98
C ALA A 141 -4.81 -21.28 5.26
N LEU A 142 -3.88 -20.35 5.54
CA LEU A 142 -2.50 -20.69 5.95
C LEU A 142 -2.48 -21.45 7.29
N GLU A 143 -3.25 -21.00 8.28
CA GLU A 143 -3.35 -21.66 9.58
C GLU A 143 -3.93 -23.07 9.43
N GLN A 144 -5.00 -23.25 8.65
CA GLN A 144 -5.58 -24.56 8.38
C GLN A 144 -4.58 -25.51 7.71
N SER A 145 -3.82 -25.00 6.74
CA SER A 145 -2.80 -25.79 6.03
C SER A 145 -1.67 -26.21 6.97
N ALA A 146 -1.25 -25.32 7.89
CA ALA A 146 -0.24 -25.63 8.89
C ALA A 146 -0.71 -26.63 9.94
N MET A 147 -2.00 -26.62 10.31
CA MET A 147 -2.56 -27.63 11.23
C MET A 147 -2.76 -29.00 10.59
N ALA A 148 -2.89 -29.06 9.26
CA ALA A 148 -3.10 -30.31 8.52
C ALA A 148 -1.79 -31.03 8.11
N ALA A 149 -0.64 -30.39 8.28
CA ALA A 149 0.70 -30.90 7.96
C ALA A 149 1.39 -31.50 9.20
#